data_AF-A0A6A4NNF2-F1
#
_entry.id   AF-A0A6A4NNF2-F1
#
_cell.length_a   1.000
_cell.length_b   1.000
_cell.length_c   1.000
_cell.angle_alpha   90.00
_cell.angle_beta   90.00
_cell.angle_gamma   90.00
#
_symmetry.space_group_name_H-M   'P 1'
#
loop_
_entity.id
_entity.type
_entity.pdbx_description
1 polymer ?
#
loop_
_entity_poly.entity_id
_entity_poly.type
_entity_poly.pdbx_seq_one_letter_code
_entity_poly.pdbx_strand_id
1 'polypeptide(L)'
;MISQLSLLLSQWPSSCSRPSAKCSRFSSRGIQINIEGKHVMNSGFQPICNATSSSQASVFKNSVPSFKDDLDQAALHQVHVIRKKINTVQKMLGSMEDGEISISAYDTAWTALVKNVDDRNRPQFPSCLQWIANNQLDDGSWGDNEIFTAHDRILNTLACVIALTSWNMHPEKCEKGIAYFKENLDKLQDENAEHMPIGFEVAFFSLLQMARSMNIEVPHDSPIFKDIFAMRDLKLKKYI
;
A
#
# COMPACT_ATOMS: atom_id res chain seq x y z
N MET A 1 -9.11 26.72 19.09
CA MET A 1 -9.01 25.24 18.94
C MET A 1 -7.70 24.75 18.30
N ILE A 2 -6.98 25.54 17.51
CA ILE A 2 -5.66 25.16 16.94
C ILE A 2 -4.52 25.20 17.98
N SER A 3 -4.70 25.92 19.10
CA SER A 3 -3.69 26.07 20.16
C SER A 3 -3.49 24.85 21.07
N GLN A 4 -4.39 23.86 21.07
CA GLN A 4 -4.27 22.69 21.95
C GLN A 4 -3.53 21.51 21.31
N LEU A 5 -3.44 21.47 19.98
CA LEU A 5 -2.70 20.43 19.25
C LEU A 5 -1.18 20.64 19.25
N SER A 6 -0.70 21.87 19.49
CA SER A 6 0.74 22.14 19.59
C SER A 6 1.39 21.56 20.87
N LEU A 7 0.58 21.25 21.89
CA LEU A 7 1.04 20.70 23.17
C LEU A 7 1.22 19.17 23.16
N LEU A 8 0.64 18.46 22.18
CA LEU A 8 0.78 17.01 22.04
C LEU A 8 2.00 16.60 21.19
N LEU A 9 2.54 17.50 20.36
CA LEU A 9 3.72 17.22 19.52
C LEU A 9 5.05 17.47 20.23
N SER A 10 5.06 18.13 21.40
CA SER A 10 6.29 18.40 22.17
C SER A 10 6.75 17.23 23.06
N GLN A 11 5.98 16.12 23.12
CA GLN A 11 6.28 14.97 23.97
C GLN A 11 6.66 13.69 23.19
N TRP A 12 6.91 13.79 21.89
CA TRP A 12 7.31 12.63 21.09
C TRP A 12 8.81 12.29 21.29
N PRO A 13 9.17 11.05 21.67
CA PRO A 13 10.57 10.67 21.88
C PRO A 13 11.41 10.81 20.60
N SER A 14 12.58 11.43 20.72
CA SER A 14 13.49 11.81 19.62
C SER A 14 14.27 10.64 19.01
N SER A 15 13.67 9.47 18.86
CA SER A 15 14.34 8.26 18.35
C SER A 15 13.81 7.81 17.00
N CYS A 16 13.62 8.75 16.05
CA CYS A 16 13.46 8.45 14.63
C CYS A 16 13.88 9.69 13.83
N SER A 17 15.19 9.90 13.66
CA SER A 17 15.72 10.98 12.83
C SER A 17 17.03 10.57 12.19
N ARG A 18 16.96 9.78 11.11
CA ARG A 18 17.97 9.77 10.03
C ARG A 18 17.32 9.41 8.69
N PRO A 19 17.39 10.28 7.67
CA PRO A 19 17.23 9.87 6.28
C PRO A 19 18.60 9.45 5.73
N SER A 20 18.78 8.18 5.33
CA SER A 20 19.94 7.78 4.54
C SER A 20 19.66 8.00 3.06
N ALA A 21 20.07 9.14 2.54
CA ALA A 21 20.28 9.33 1.12
C ALA A 21 21.64 8.73 0.72
N LYS A 22 21.72 8.04 -0.43
CA LYS A 22 22.90 8.14 -1.31
C LYS A 22 22.57 7.80 -2.76
N CYS A 23 22.84 8.82 -3.58
CA CYS A 23 22.83 8.88 -5.03
C CYS A 23 24.01 8.10 -5.64
N SER A 24 23.91 7.85 -6.93
CA SER A 24 24.68 6.93 -7.76
C SER A 24 26.00 7.48 -8.33
N ARG A 25 26.86 6.53 -8.73
CA ARG A 25 28.09 6.57 -9.56
C ARG A 25 29.40 7.10 -8.95
N PHE A 26 30.37 6.19 -8.79
CA PHE A 26 31.72 6.36 -9.36
C PHE A 26 32.50 5.03 -9.50
N SER A 27 33.05 4.84 -10.71
CA SER A 27 34.30 4.19 -11.14
C SER A 27 34.78 2.83 -10.60
N SER A 28 35.05 1.94 -11.56
CA SER A 28 35.78 0.69 -11.46
C SER A 28 37.22 0.85 -10.95
N ARG A 29 37.60 0.02 -9.96
CA ARG A 29 38.93 -0.64 -9.83
C ARG A 29 38.79 -1.77 -8.80
N GLY A 30 39.19 -2.97 -9.21
CA GLY A 30 38.97 -4.20 -8.46
C GLY A 30 39.87 -4.38 -7.25
N ILE A 31 39.42 -5.25 -6.34
CA ILE A 31 40.26 -6.02 -5.42
C ILE A 31 39.63 -7.42 -5.31
N GLN A 32 40.45 -8.43 -5.59
CA GLN A 32 40.21 -9.86 -5.41
C GLN A 32 40.07 -10.20 -3.92
N ILE A 33 39.11 -11.05 -3.58
CA ILE A 33 39.16 -11.81 -2.32
C ILE A 33 38.92 -13.28 -2.65
N ASN A 34 39.95 -14.07 -2.38
CA ASN A 34 40.01 -15.52 -2.50
C ASN A 34 39.27 -16.15 -1.31
N ILE A 35 38.36 -17.09 -1.55
CA ILE A 35 38.01 -18.10 -0.52
C ILE A 35 38.03 -19.46 -1.21
N GLU A 36 39.05 -20.23 -0.84
CA GLU A 36 39.24 -21.63 -1.16
C GLU A 36 38.12 -22.48 -0.57
N GLY A 37 37.65 -23.46 -1.34
CA GLY A 37 36.68 -24.47 -0.91
C GLY A 37 36.66 -25.63 -1.89
N LYS A 38 37.77 -26.39 -1.93
CA LYS A 38 37.92 -27.62 -2.70
C LYS A 38 36.86 -28.65 -2.30
N HIS A 39 36.13 -29.21 -3.26
CA HIS A 39 35.87 -30.64 -3.25
C HIS A 39 35.89 -31.19 -4.68
N VAL A 40 36.77 -32.17 -4.84
CA VAL A 40 37.30 -32.76 -6.06
C VAL A 40 36.29 -33.75 -6.66
N MET A 41 36.13 -33.69 -7.98
CA MET A 41 35.49 -34.74 -8.79
C MET A 41 36.25 -36.05 -8.64
N ASN A 42 35.53 -37.18 -8.55
CA ASN A 42 36.12 -38.47 -8.85
C ASN A 42 35.31 -39.17 -9.94
N SER A 43 35.85 -39.11 -11.15
CA SER A 43 35.49 -39.93 -12.30
C SER A 43 36.12 -41.32 -12.16
N GLY A 44 35.31 -42.37 -12.20
CA GLY A 44 35.79 -43.74 -12.23
C GLY A 44 35.01 -44.56 -13.25
N PHE A 45 35.44 -44.52 -14.50
CA PHE A 45 35.10 -45.52 -15.52
C PHE A 45 36.03 -46.73 -15.36
N GLN A 46 35.48 -47.94 -15.22
CA GLN A 46 35.98 -49.16 -15.87
C GLN A 46 34.85 -50.20 -16.00
N PRO A 47 34.59 -50.76 -17.19
CA PRO A 47 33.86 -52.01 -17.37
C PRO A 47 34.83 -53.20 -17.48
N ILE A 48 34.49 -54.32 -16.84
CA ILE A 48 35.17 -55.61 -17.00
C ILE A 48 34.38 -56.43 -18.04
N CYS A 49 35.06 -56.81 -19.11
CA CYS A 49 34.63 -57.77 -20.14
C CYS A 49 34.65 -59.22 -19.58
N ASN A 50 33.82 -60.20 -19.98
CA ASN A 50 33.73 -60.89 -21.27
C ASN A 50 32.61 -61.96 -21.20
N ALA A 51 31.89 -62.20 -22.29
CA ALA A 51 31.48 -63.54 -22.74
C ALA A 51 30.93 -63.51 -24.18
N THR A 52 31.55 -64.31 -25.04
CA THR A 52 31.28 -64.54 -26.47
C THR A 52 30.18 -65.60 -26.66
N SER A 53 29.25 -65.39 -27.60
CA SER A 53 28.93 -66.37 -28.67
C SER A 53 27.82 -65.86 -29.60
N SER A 54 28.03 -66.11 -30.90
CA SER A 54 27.21 -65.82 -32.07
C SER A 54 25.82 -66.45 -32.10
N SER A 55 24.82 -65.77 -32.70
CA SER A 55 24.05 -66.25 -33.87
C SER A 55 22.84 -65.34 -34.16
N GLN A 56 22.30 -65.48 -35.38
CA GLN A 56 21.50 -64.51 -36.14
C GLN A 56 20.03 -64.33 -35.70
N ALA A 57 19.54 -63.11 -36.00
CA ALA A 57 18.22 -62.73 -36.54
C ALA A 57 16.91 -63.14 -35.82
N SER A 58 16.15 -62.13 -35.39
CA SER A 58 14.82 -61.85 -35.99
C SER A 58 14.25 -60.53 -35.46
N VAL A 59 13.71 -59.74 -36.38
CA VAL A 59 12.96 -58.51 -36.14
C VAL A 59 11.65 -58.86 -35.43
N PHE A 60 11.41 -58.29 -34.25
CA PHE A 60 10.07 -57.99 -33.77
C PHE A 60 10.06 -56.53 -33.32
N LYS A 61 9.40 -55.69 -34.13
CA LYS A 61 9.08 -54.31 -33.80
C LYS A 61 8.08 -54.33 -32.65
N ASN A 62 8.53 -54.09 -31.43
CA ASN A 62 7.64 -53.68 -30.36
C ASN A 62 7.64 -52.15 -30.33
N SER A 63 6.70 -51.55 -31.07
CA SER A 63 6.28 -50.17 -30.88
C SER A 63 5.72 -50.03 -29.46
N VAL A 64 6.54 -49.49 -28.56
CA VAL A 64 6.10 -49.05 -27.23
C VAL A 64 5.19 -47.84 -27.44
N PRO A 65 3.95 -47.82 -26.92
CA PRO A 65 3.12 -46.63 -26.99
C PRO A 65 3.77 -45.51 -26.14
N SER A 66 4.09 -44.36 -26.76
CA SER A 66 4.47 -43.15 -26.05
C SER A 66 3.25 -42.60 -25.31
N PHE A 67 3.08 -43.01 -24.06
CA PHE A 67 1.99 -42.58 -23.18
C PHE A 67 2.53 -42.21 -21.79
N LYS A 68 3.70 -41.57 -21.71
CA LYS A 68 4.29 -41.11 -20.44
C LYS A 68 4.79 -39.67 -20.41
N ASP A 69 4.89 -38.97 -21.54
CA ASP A 69 5.58 -37.68 -21.58
C ASP A 69 4.70 -36.49 -21.11
N ASP A 70 3.38 -36.59 -21.23
CA ASP A 70 2.46 -35.50 -20.85
C ASP A 70 2.23 -35.40 -19.33
N LEU A 71 2.33 -36.53 -18.61
CA LEU A 71 2.18 -36.58 -17.15
C LEU A 71 3.42 -35.98 -16.44
N ASP A 72 4.61 -36.13 -17.03
CA ASP A 72 5.88 -35.68 -16.43
C ASP A 72 6.14 -34.18 -16.67
N GLN A 73 5.71 -33.62 -17.80
CA GLN A 73 5.85 -32.18 -18.08
C GLN A 73 4.95 -31.32 -17.18
N ALA A 74 3.71 -31.77 -16.95
CA ALA A 74 2.80 -31.09 -16.02
C ALA A 74 3.34 -31.10 -14.58
N ALA A 75 3.91 -32.23 -14.13
CA ALA A 75 4.52 -32.35 -12.82
C ALA A 75 5.77 -31.46 -12.66
N LEU A 76 6.65 -31.43 -13.67
CA LEU A 76 7.83 -30.55 -13.68
C LEU A 76 7.45 -29.07 -13.67
N HIS A 77 6.41 -28.70 -14.42
CA HIS A 77 5.87 -27.34 -14.40
C HIS A 77 5.36 -26.96 -13.01
N GLN A 78 4.62 -27.85 -12.35
CA GLN A 78 4.13 -27.60 -10.98
C GLN A 78 5.27 -27.43 -9.98
N VAL A 79 6.31 -28.28 -10.03
CA VAL A 79 7.49 -28.15 -9.17
C VAL A 79 8.21 -26.81 -9.41
N HIS A 80 8.31 -26.37 -10.67
CA HIS A 80 8.88 -25.07 -11.01
C HIS A 80 8.06 -23.91 -10.45
N VAL A 81 6.73 -23.95 -10.59
CA VAL A 81 5.81 -22.94 -10.04
C VAL A 81 5.92 -22.88 -8.52
N ILE A 82 5.97 -24.02 -7.83
CA ILE A 82 6.12 -24.10 -6.38
C ILE A 82 7.45 -23.48 -5.95
N ARG A 83 8.57 -23.85 -6.60
CA ARG A 83 9.89 -23.29 -6.28
C ARG A 83 9.93 -21.77 -6.50
N LYS A 84 9.28 -21.27 -7.57
CA LYS A 84 9.16 -19.83 -7.80
C LYS A 84 8.40 -19.14 -6.68
N LYS A 85 7.26 -19.69 -6.23
CA LYS A 85 6.49 -19.15 -5.10
C LYS A 85 7.29 -19.17 -3.80
N ILE A 86 8.01 -20.24 -3.50
CA ILE A 86 8.90 -20.34 -2.33
C ILE A 86 9.95 -19.22 -2.37
N ASN A 87 10.61 -19.04 -3.51
CA ASN A 87 11.62 -17.98 -3.66
C ASN A 87 11.02 -16.58 -3.49
N THR A 88 9.78 -16.33 -3.96
CA THR A 88 9.08 -15.06 -3.73
C THR A 88 8.81 -14.84 -2.25
N VAL A 89 8.28 -15.84 -1.55
CA VAL A 89 8.01 -15.73 -0.10
C VAL A 89 9.30 -15.52 0.69
N GLN A 90 10.38 -16.23 0.37
CA GLN A 90 11.68 -16.03 0.99
C GLN A 90 12.23 -14.61 0.78
N LYS A 91 12.01 -14.03 -0.40
CA LYS A 91 12.38 -12.63 -0.67
C LYS A 91 11.54 -11.66 0.14
N MET A 92 10.21 -11.84 0.18
CA MET A 92 9.30 -11.00 0.98
C MET A 92 9.68 -11.04 2.46
N LEU A 93 9.91 -12.23 3.02
CA LEU A 93 10.34 -12.39 4.42
C LEU A 93 11.74 -11.81 4.66
N GLY A 94 12.64 -11.90 3.68
CA GLY A 94 13.98 -11.34 3.76
C GLY A 94 14.06 -9.82 3.61
N SER A 95 13.00 -9.17 3.09
CA SER A 95 12.90 -7.71 2.92
C SER A 95 11.98 -7.05 3.95
N MET A 96 11.58 -7.76 5.01
CA MET A 96 10.74 -7.20 6.07
C MET A 96 11.49 -6.11 6.85
N GLU A 97 10.94 -4.91 6.85
CA GLU A 97 11.37 -3.78 7.67
C GLU A 97 10.20 -3.32 8.58
N ASP A 98 9.83 -2.05 8.57
CA ASP A 98 8.77 -1.48 9.42
C ASP A 98 7.33 -1.90 9.02
N GLY A 99 7.22 -2.77 8.01
CA GLY A 99 5.95 -3.27 7.45
C GLY A 99 5.63 -2.67 6.08
N GLU A 100 4.95 -3.45 5.24
CA GLU A 100 4.41 -2.99 3.96
C GLU A 100 2.91 -2.72 4.14
N ILE A 101 2.53 -1.44 4.18
CA ILE A 101 1.14 -0.98 4.27
C ILE A 101 0.83 0.01 3.16
N SER A 102 -0.43 0.04 2.71
CA SER A 102 -0.89 1.04 1.76
C SER A 102 -0.90 2.44 2.39
N ILE A 103 -0.77 3.47 1.55
CA ILE A 103 -0.76 4.86 2.01
C ILE A 103 -2.21 5.28 2.30
N SER A 104 -2.45 5.75 3.52
CA SER A 104 -3.71 6.36 3.94
C SER A 104 -3.83 7.80 3.42
N ALA A 105 -4.84 8.07 2.60
CA ALA A 105 -5.07 9.41 2.06
C ALA A 105 -5.46 10.40 3.17
N TYR A 106 -6.27 9.97 4.13
CA TYR A 106 -6.65 10.75 5.32
C TYR A 106 -5.44 11.18 6.15
N ASP A 107 -4.56 10.25 6.52
CA ASP A 107 -3.38 10.57 7.35
C ASP A 107 -2.37 11.44 6.59
N THR A 108 -2.24 11.20 5.29
CA THR A 108 -1.41 12.04 4.40
C THR A 108 -1.96 13.47 4.32
N ALA A 109 -3.29 13.64 4.26
CA ALA A 109 -3.95 14.94 4.29
C ALA A 109 -3.73 15.68 5.61
N TRP A 110 -3.83 15.00 6.76
CA TRP A 110 -3.50 15.61 8.05
C TRP A 110 -2.05 16.05 8.15
N THR A 111 -1.13 15.22 7.65
CA THR A 111 0.30 15.56 7.61
C THR A 111 0.57 16.76 6.70
N ALA A 112 -0.16 16.84 5.57
CA ALA A 112 -0.08 17.96 4.63
C ALA A 112 -0.53 19.31 5.23
N LEU A 113 -1.36 19.32 6.26
CA LEU A 113 -1.82 20.54 6.94
C LEU A 113 -0.77 21.15 7.89
N VAL A 114 0.29 20.42 8.22
CA VAL A 114 1.33 20.91 9.13
C VAL A 114 2.07 22.08 8.49
N LYS A 115 2.02 23.24 9.15
CA LYS A 115 2.71 24.46 8.71
C LYS A 115 4.20 24.37 8.99
N ASN A 116 5.01 24.92 8.09
CA ASN A 116 6.45 24.97 8.27
C ASN A 116 6.83 25.82 9.51
N VAL A 117 7.84 25.36 10.25
CA VAL A 117 8.27 25.96 11.53
C VAL A 117 8.82 27.37 11.33
N ASP A 118 9.53 27.59 10.22
CA ASP A 118 10.19 28.85 9.88
C ASP A 118 9.29 29.78 9.05
N ASP A 119 8.43 29.22 8.20
CA ASP A 119 7.48 29.97 7.37
C ASP A 119 6.08 29.34 7.40
N ARG A 120 5.20 29.93 8.22
CA ARG A 120 3.82 29.46 8.38
C ARG A 120 2.94 29.56 7.14
N ASN A 121 3.40 30.24 6.07
CA ASN A 121 2.71 30.32 4.79
C ASN A 121 3.08 29.16 3.85
N ARG A 122 3.91 28.21 4.31
CA ARG A 122 4.31 27.04 3.52
C ARG A 122 4.06 25.74 4.28
N PRO A 123 3.81 24.62 3.57
CA PRO A 123 3.67 23.31 4.18
C PRO A 123 5.02 22.80 4.68
N GLN A 124 5.03 22.17 5.87
CA GLN A 124 6.20 21.49 6.40
C GLN A 124 6.58 20.26 5.55
N PHE A 125 5.58 19.60 4.96
CA PHE A 125 5.75 18.39 4.16
C PHE A 125 5.10 18.54 2.77
N PRO A 126 5.75 19.26 1.83
CA PRO A 126 5.20 19.48 0.48
C PRO A 126 4.94 18.20 -0.31
N SER A 127 5.69 17.12 -0.03
CA SER A 127 5.53 15.82 -0.68
C SER A 127 4.16 15.18 -0.40
N CYS A 128 3.56 15.45 0.76
CA CYS A 128 2.21 14.96 1.08
C CYS A 128 1.17 15.61 0.16
N LEU A 129 1.27 16.92 -0.09
CA LEU A 129 0.38 17.61 -1.03
C LEU A 129 0.58 17.11 -2.47
N GLN A 130 1.82 16.87 -2.86
CA GLN A 130 2.12 16.29 -4.17
C GLN A 130 1.54 14.88 -4.32
N TRP A 131 1.64 14.05 -3.28
CA TRP A 131 1.01 12.73 -3.28
C TRP A 131 -0.50 12.84 -3.41
N ILE A 132 -1.16 13.72 -2.64
CA ILE A 132 -2.60 13.95 -2.72
C ILE A 132 -2.99 14.36 -4.14
N ALA A 133 -2.30 15.34 -4.74
CA ALA A 133 -2.59 15.79 -6.09
C ALA A 133 -2.48 14.66 -7.13
N ASN A 134 -1.49 13.78 -6.99
CA ASN A 134 -1.21 12.71 -7.94
C ASN A 134 -2.07 11.45 -7.78
N ASN A 135 -2.76 11.28 -6.65
CA ASN A 135 -3.50 10.05 -6.31
C ASN A 135 -5.02 10.26 -6.17
N GLN A 136 -5.56 11.31 -6.79
CA GLN A 136 -7.01 11.44 -6.96
C GLN A 136 -7.50 10.39 -7.96
N LEU A 137 -8.57 9.69 -7.63
CA LEU A 137 -9.22 8.72 -8.51
C LEU A 137 -10.00 9.42 -9.62
N ASP A 138 -10.35 8.67 -10.67
CA ASP A 138 -11.01 9.20 -11.86
C ASP A 138 -12.40 9.79 -11.57
N ASP A 139 -13.09 9.27 -10.54
CA ASP A 139 -14.38 9.76 -10.06
C ASP A 139 -14.26 11.05 -9.21
N GLY A 140 -13.05 11.54 -8.97
CA GLY A 140 -12.78 12.73 -8.16
C GLY A 140 -12.53 12.46 -6.68
N SER A 141 -12.66 11.21 -6.23
CA SER A 141 -12.47 10.82 -4.83
C SER A 141 -11.02 10.45 -4.49
N TRP A 142 -10.74 10.25 -3.19
CA TRP A 142 -9.53 9.63 -2.67
C TRP A 142 -9.90 8.47 -1.77
N GLY A 143 -9.11 7.40 -1.79
CA GLY A 143 -9.28 6.21 -0.96
C GLY A 143 -8.68 4.97 -1.63
N ASP A 144 -9.02 3.79 -1.11
CA ASP A 144 -8.58 2.52 -1.70
C ASP A 144 -9.22 2.30 -3.09
N ASN A 145 -8.41 1.87 -4.07
CA ASN A 145 -8.83 1.67 -5.45
C ASN A 145 -9.43 0.27 -5.69
N GLU A 146 -9.13 -0.71 -4.84
CA GLU A 146 -9.61 -2.08 -4.95
C GLU A 146 -10.86 -2.33 -4.10
N ILE A 147 -10.94 -1.69 -2.91
CA ILE A 147 -12.04 -1.89 -1.96
C ILE A 147 -12.79 -0.58 -1.75
N PHE A 148 -14.05 -0.55 -2.17
CA PHE A 148 -14.94 0.59 -1.96
C PHE A 148 -15.71 0.46 -0.65
N THR A 149 -15.59 1.46 0.22
CA THR A 149 -16.57 1.75 1.28
C THR A 149 -16.93 3.23 1.23
N ALA A 150 -18.20 3.59 1.38
CA ALA A 150 -18.64 4.97 1.35
C ALA A 150 -18.04 5.78 2.50
N HIS A 151 -17.94 5.19 3.70
CA HIS A 151 -17.29 5.80 4.85
C HIS A 151 -15.83 6.17 4.56
N ASP A 152 -15.01 5.21 4.10
CA ASP A 152 -13.61 5.46 3.76
C ASP A 152 -13.50 6.54 2.68
N ARG A 153 -14.27 6.38 1.60
CA ARG A 153 -14.12 7.22 0.43
C ARG A 153 -14.52 8.66 0.70
N ILE A 154 -15.59 8.87 1.45
CA ILE A 154 -16.05 10.21 1.84
C ILE A 154 -15.07 10.86 2.82
N LEU A 155 -14.55 10.09 3.79
CA LEU A 155 -13.61 10.60 4.80
C LEU A 155 -12.28 11.03 4.16
N ASN A 156 -11.70 10.17 3.34
CA ASN A 156 -10.45 10.44 2.61
C ASN A 156 -10.61 11.63 1.66
N THR A 157 -11.69 11.65 0.88
CA THR A 157 -11.95 12.74 -0.09
C THR A 157 -12.07 14.09 0.61
N LEU A 158 -12.86 14.19 1.68
CA LEU A 158 -13.04 15.45 2.39
C LEU A 158 -11.72 15.94 3.02
N ALA A 159 -10.93 15.03 3.60
CA ALA A 159 -9.62 15.36 4.15
C ALA A 159 -8.66 15.91 3.09
N CYS A 160 -8.56 15.24 1.93
CA CYS A 160 -7.71 15.66 0.82
C CYS A 160 -8.12 17.02 0.26
N VAL A 161 -9.42 17.28 0.08
CA VAL A 161 -9.90 18.60 -0.34
C VAL A 161 -9.50 19.68 0.65
N ILE A 162 -9.69 19.43 1.96
CA ILE A 162 -9.31 20.41 2.99
C ILE A 162 -7.81 20.70 2.96
N ALA A 163 -6.98 19.66 2.79
CA ALA A 163 -5.54 19.82 2.68
C ALA A 163 -5.15 20.70 1.47
N LEU A 164 -5.66 20.39 0.28
CA LEU A 164 -5.39 21.17 -0.93
C LEU A 164 -5.91 22.61 -0.83
N THR A 165 -7.12 22.80 -0.30
CA THR A 165 -7.75 24.11 -0.10
C THR A 165 -6.96 24.98 0.88
N SER A 166 -6.45 24.39 1.97
CA SER A 166 -5.67 25.11 3.00
C SER A 166 -4.42 25.78 2.45
N TRP A 167 -3.88 25.25 1.36
CA TRP A 167 -2.69 25.77 0.68
C TRP A 167 -3.00 26.43 -0.66
N ASN A 168 -4.28 26.59 -1.01
CA ASN A 168 -4.75 27.16 -2.27
C ASN A 168 -4.10 26.48 -3.50
N MET A 169 -4.03 25.14 -3.47
CA MET A 169 -3.42 24.32 -4.51
C MET A 169 -4.48 23.45 -5.21
N HIS A 170 -4.28 23.22 -6.52
CA HIS A 170 -5.11 22.30 -7.32
C HIS A 170 -6.63 22.54 -7.18
N PRO A 171 -7.14 23.76 -7.47
CA PRO A 171 -8.56 24.07 -7.35
C PRO A 171 -9.45 23.11 -8.15
N GLU A 172 -9.00 22.68 -9.33
CA GLU A 172 -9.71 21.72 -10.18
C GLU A 172 -9.92 20.36 -9.51
N LYS A 173 -8.96 19.94 -8.68
CA LYS A 173 -9.07 18.68 -7.91
C LYS A 173 -9.98 18.86 -6.72
N CYS A 174 -9.93 20.03 -6.08
CA CYS A 174 -10.83 20.39 -4.98
C CYS A 174 -12.29 20.38 -5.46
N GLU A 175 -12.58 21.01 -6.59
CA GLU A 175 -13.93 21.04 -7.19
C GLU A 175 -14.47 19.64 -7.47
N LYS A 176 -13.67 18.78 -8.11
CA LYS A 176 -14.04 17.38 -8.35
C LYS A 176 -14.28 16.60 -7.06
N GLY A 177 -13.42 16.78 -6.07
CA GLY A 177 -13.57 16.13 -4.76
C GLY A 177 -14.84 16.56 -4.03
N ILE A 178 -15.20 17.85 -4.10
CA ILE A 178 -16.44 18.36 -3.50
C ILE A 178 -17.68 17.91 -4.28
N ALA A 179 -17.62 17.87 -5.60
CA ALA A 179 -18.69 17.30 -6.40
C ALA A 179 -18.94 15.84 -5.99
N TYR A 180 -17.88 15.02 -5.97
CA TYR A 180 -17.96 13.64 -5.51
C TYR A 180 -18.55 13.54 -4.09
N PHE A 181 -18.04 14.33 -3.15
CA PHE A 181 -18.52 14.34 -1.77
C PHE A 181 -20.02 14.62 -1.68
N LYS A 182 -20.50 15.65 -2.39
CA LYS A 182 -21.93 16.03 -2.40
C LYS A 182 -22.81 14.94 -3.02
N GLU A 183 -22.38 14.36 -4.14
CA GLU A 183 -23.14 13.33 -4.87
C GLU A 183 -23.21 11.99 -4.15
N ASN A 184 -22.22 11.68 -3.30
CA ASN A 184 -22.09 10.38 -2.66
C ASN A 184 -22.44 10.38 -1.18
N LEU A 185 -22.70 11.55 -0.57
CA LEU A 185 -22.96 11.67 0.86
C LEU A 185 -24.10 10.77 1.34
N ASP A 186 -25.16 10.63 0.53
CA ASP A 186 -26.34 9.83 0.86
C ASP A 186 -26.04 8.34 1.03
N LYS A 187 -24.95 7.86 0.42
CA LYS A 187 -24.50 6.47 0.54
C LYS A 187 -24.04 6.10 1.95
N LEU A 188 -23.78 7.08 2.82
CA LEU A 188 -23.47 6.83 4.24
C LEU A 188 -24.66 6.22 5.00
N GLN A 189 -25.90 6.43 4.55
CA GLN A 189 -27.09 5.86 5.22
C GLN A 189 -27.25 4.37 4.93
N ASP A 190 -26.88 3.96 3.73
CA ASP A 190 -27.11 2.60 3.24
C ASP A 190 -26.00 1.63 3.68
N GLU A 191 -24.90 2.15 4.23
CA GLU A 191 -23.72 1.35 4.53
C GLU A 191 -23.76 0.74 5.94
N ASN A 192 -23.43 -0.56 6.01
CA ASN A 192 -23.48 -1.33 7.26
C ASN A 192 -22.52 -0.75 8.31
N ALA A 193 -23.06 -0.50 9.52
CA ALA A 193 -22.31 0.02 10.66
C ALA A 193 -21.09 -0.84 11.06
N GLU A 194 -21.08 -2.13 10.71
CA GLU A 194 -19.93 -3.03 10.97
C GLU A 194 -18.66 -2.64 10.20
N HIS A 195 -18.77 -1.98 9.06
CA HIS A 195 -17.63 -1.53 8.24
C HIS A 195 -17.27 -0.06 8.50
N MET A 196 -17.93 0.59 9.46
CA MET A 196 -17.63 1.97 9.81
C MET A 196 -16.20 2.07 10.39
N PRO A 197 -15.34 2.96 9.85
CA PRO A 197 -14.02 3.21 10.40
C PRO A 197 -14.09 3.60 11.88
N ILE A 198 -13.12 3.13 12.66
CA ILE A 198 -13.06 3.44 14.09
C ILE A 198 -12.96 4.96 14.28
N GLY A 199 -13.89 5.52 15.05
CA GLY A 199 -13.91 6.95 15.34
C GLY A 199 -14.40 7.83 14.18
N PHE A 200 -15.00 7.24 13.12
CA PHE A 200 -15.53 7.95 11.97
C PHE A 200 -16.38 9.15 12.38
N GLU A 201 -17.30 9.02 13.34
CA GLU A 201 -18.22 10.11 13.68
C GLU A 201 -17.52 11.32 14.29
N VAL A 202 -16.41 11.09 15.00
CA VAL A 202 -15.58 12.15 15.59
C VAL A 202 -14.70 12.79 14.52
N ALA A 203 -14.03 11.97 13.71
CA ALA A 203 -13.14 12.40 12.63
C ALA A 203 -13.90 13.18 11.56
N PHE A 204 -15.00 12.61 11.08
CA PHE A 204 -15.85 13.18 10.05
C PHE A 204 -16.45 14.52 10.47
N PHE A 205 -16.98 14.61 11.70
CA PHE A 205 -17.48 15.88 12.24
C PHE A 205 -16.40 16.96 12.29
N SER A 206 -15.18 16.60 12.70
CA SER A 206 -14.05 17.53 12.75
C SER A 206 -13.68 18.05 11.37
N LEU A 207 -13.67 17.18 10.35
CA LEU A 207 -13.46 17.60 8.96
C LEU A 207 -14.58 18.50 8.45
N LEU A 208 -15.85 18.21 8.76
CA LEU A 208 -16.97 19.09 8.37
C LEU A 208 -16.83 20.49 8.98
N GLN A 209 -16.41 20.58 10.25
CA GLN A 209 -16.16 21.88 10.88
C GLN A 209 -15.01 22.64 10.20
N MET A 210 -13.93 21.93 9.87
CA MET A 210 -12.79 22.51 9.15
C MET A 210 -13.20 23.01 7.76
N ALA A 211 -13.92 22.19 6.99
CA ALA A 211 -14.42 22.57 5.66
C ALA A 211 -15.26 23.84 5.72
N ARG A 212 -16.21 23.91 6.66
CA ARG A 212 -17.05 25.10 6.89
C ARG A 212 -16.24 26.34 7.24
N SER A 213 -15.22 26.19 8.09
CA SER A 213 -14.34 27.32 8.46
C SER A 213 -13.54 27.88 7.28
N MET A 214 -13.37 27.08 6.22
CA MET A 214 -12.69 27.44 4.98
C MET A 214 -13.65 27.87 3.86
N ASN A 215 -14.95 28.04 4.17
CA ASN A 215 -16.01 28.32 3.19
C ASN A 215 -16.13 27.27 2.08
N ILE A 216 -15.71 26.02 2.35
CA ILE A 216 -16.02 24.89 1.48
C ILE A 216 -17.50 24.56 1.66
N GLU A 217 -18.25 24.62 0.57
CA GLU A 217 -19.68 24.29 0.59
C GLU A 217 -19.88 22.78 0.83
N VAL A 218 -20.21 22.44 2.07
CA VAL A 218 -20.69 21.11 2.45
C VAL A 218 -22.16 21.20 2.84
N PRO A 219 -22.97 20.14 2.62
CA PRO A 219 -24.36 20.14 3.07
C PRO A 219 -24.44 20.47 4.58
N HIS A 220 -25.46 21.25 4.96
CA HIS A 220 -25.66 21.66 6.34
C HIS A 220 -26.71 20.80 7.05
N ASP A 221 -27.82 20.51 6.37
CA ASP A 221 -29.00 19.91 6.96
C ASP A 221 -29.31 18.51 6.42
N SER A 222 -28.28 17.74 6.05
CA SER A 222 -28.49 16.35 5.68
C SER A 222 -28.95 15.54 6.91
N PRO A 223 -30.04 14.75 6.83
CA PRO A 223 -30.49 13.87 7.92
C PRO A 223 -29.37 12.96 8.45
N ILE A 224 -28.45 12.58 7.57
CA ILE A 224 -27.25 11.76 7.81
C ILE A 224 -26.41 12.33 8.95
N PHE A 225 -26.24 13.65 8.96
CA PHE A 225 -25.45 14.31 9.98
C PHE A 225 -26.10 14.23 11.36
N LYS A 226 -27.43 14.21 11.44
CA LYS A 226 -28.12 14.16 12.73
C LYS A 226 -27.77 12.88 13.48
N ASP A 227 -27.82 11.75 12.79
CA ASP A 227 -27.55 10.45 13.40
C ASP A 227 -26.06 10.29 13.74
N ILE A 228 -25.17 10.68 12.83
CA ILE A 228 -23.72 10.66 13.07
C ILE A 228 -23.36 11.54 14.27
N PHE A 229 -23.94 12.74 14.38
CA PHE A 229 -23.59 13.67 15.46
C PHE A 229 -24.19 13.24 16.79
N ALA A 230 -25.39 12.64 16.79
CA ALA A 230 -25.95 12.02 17.99
C ALA A 230 -25.04 10.87 18.49
N MET A 231 -24.55 10.02 17.59
CA MET A 231 -23.62 8.94 17.93
C MET A 231 -22.29 9.47 18.46
N ARG A 232 -21.74 10.52 17.83
CA ARG A 232 -20.55 11.22 18.33
C ARG A 232 -20.75 11.72 19.76
N ASP A 233 -21.86 12.40 20.04
CA ASP A 233 -22.12 12.98 21.36
C ASP A 233 -22.30 11.89 22.42
N LEU A 234 -22.92 10.77 22.07
CA LEU A 234 -22.99 9.58 22.94
C LEU A 234 -21.61 8.98 23.23
N LYS A 235 -20.74 8.90 22.21
CA LYS A 235 -19.37 8.39 22.38
C LYS A 235 -18.54 9.35 23.23
N LEU A 236 -18.61 10.66 23.01
CA LEU A 236 -17.82 11.65 23.75
C LEU A 236 -18.22 11.75 25.22
N LYS A 237 -19.50 11.59 25.57
CA LYS A 237 -19.97 11.52 26.97
C LYS A 237 -19.34 10.40 27.81
N LYS A 238 -18.71 9.42 27.17
CA LYS A 238 -18.01 8.32 27.87
C LYS A 238 -16.55 8.65 28.18
N TYR A 239 -15.98 9.68 27.55
CA TYR A 239 -14.56 10.02 27.63
C TYR A 239 -14.31 11.44 28.17
N ILE A 240 -15.37 12.22 28.42
CA ILE A 240 -15.37 13.56 29.03
C ILE A 240 -16.20 13.47 30.32
#